data_AF-A0A7V1Z658-F1
#
_entry.id   AF-A0A7V1Z658-F1
#
_cell.length_a   1.000
_cell.length_b   1.000
_cell.length_c   1.000
_cell.angle_alpha   90.00
_cell.angle_beta   90.00
_cell.angle_gamma   90.00
#
_symmetry.space_group_name_H-M   'P 1'
#
loop_
_entity.id
_entity.type
_entity.pdbx_description
1 polymer ?
#
loop_
_entity_poly.entity_id
_entity_poly.type
_entity_poly.pdbx_seq_one_letter_code
_entity_poly.pdbx_strand_id
1 'polypeptide(L)'
;MKRIARAAPPAHDGQLPAHLLRDRYGDFRLTRAIRPGAESGVIPESGYRLERTAAPLPRLAASVSAEALWEVFLELVALLGEETDVYLQSSHRRIRRDYLRRGIDRPVLLSYLMEFEELLLHDGYSGIIVVDRRSGREVHFDEHKVLIVYAQQWQPFVQVFESFRLPRNDRLRLILEGVHYHCSQPEYALMLERFRHLLGAEEHSHLVWDS
;
A
#
# COMPACT_ATOMS: atom_id res chain seq x y z
N MET A 1 19.67 7.17 7.81
CA MET A 1 18.59 8.07 7.32
C MET A 1 18.45 7.88 5.81
N LYS A 2 17.52 7.03 5.36
CA LYS A 2 17.11 7.03 3.95
C LYS A 2 16.24 8.27 3.75
N ARG A 3 16.64 9.20 2.87
CA ARG A 3 15.79 10.30 2.44
C ARG A 3 14.54 9.69 1.80
N ILE A 4 13.39 9.83 2.45
CA ILE A 4 12.10 9.57 1.83
C ILE A 4 12.01 10.57 0.67
N ALA A 5 11.85 10.06 -0.56
CA ALA A 5 11.72 10.90 -1.74
C ALA A 5 10.52 11.84 -1.53
N ARG A 6 10.70 13.12 -1.87
CA ARG A 6 9.68 14.14 -1.63
C ARG A 6 8.59 13.99 -2.68
N ALA A 7 7.35 13.71 -2.26
CA ALA A 7 6.19 13.77 -3.14
C ALA A 7 6.13 15.14 -3.81
N ALA A 8 5.91 15.16 -5.13
CA ALA A 8 5.78 16.40 -5.87
C ALA A 8 4.38 17.02 -5.67
N PRO A 9 4.23 18.36 -5.74
CA PRO A 9 2.94 19.02 -5.55
C PRO A 9 1.88 18.52 -6.56
N PRO A 10 0.58 18.55 -6.20
CA PRO A 10 -0.50 18.11 -7.07
C PRO A 10 -0.52 18.94 -8.37
N ALA A 11 -0.72 18.27 -9.50
CA ALA A 11 -0.80 18.93 -10.81
C ALA A 11 -2.12 19.73 -10.90
N HIS A 12 -2.04 21.03 -11.21
CA HIS A 12 -3.19 21.88 -11.56
C HIS A 12 -3.21 22.16 -13.07
N ASP A 13 -4.43 22.27 -13.63
CA ASP A 13 -4.78 22.38 -15.06
C ASP A 13 -3.86 23.27 -15.92
N GLY A 14 -3.55 22.97 -17.19
CA GLY A 14 -4.11 22.00 -18.12
C GLY A 14 -3.04 21.46 -19.07
N GLN A 15 -3.29 20.24 -19.57
CA GLN A 15 -2.31 19.28 -20.10
C GLN A 15 -1.37 18.74 -19.02
N LEU A 16 -1.83 17.69 -18.34
CA LEU A 16 -0.95 16.77 -17.63
C LEU A 16 0.17 16.36 -18.59
N PRO A 17 1.46 16.51 -18.21
CA PRO A 17 2.56 16.00 -19.00
C PRO A 17 2.30 14.55 -19.47
N ALA A 18 2.60 14.23 -20.72
CA ALA A 18 2.24 12.93 -21.32
C ALA A 18 2.70 11.71 -20.49
N HIS A 19 3.80 11.84 -19.73
CA HIS A 19 4.27 10.79 -18.84
C HIS A 19 3.32 10.49 -17.66
N LEU A 20 2.53 11.47 -17.20
CA LEU A 20 1.49 11.27 -16.17
C LEU A 20 0.23 10.58 -16.72
N LEU A 21 0.04 10.59 -18.04
CA LEU A 21 -1.06 9.86 -18.69
C LEU A 21 -0.69 8.39 -18.96
N ARG A 22 0.60 8.04 -18.87
CA ARG A 22 1.10 6.68 -19.09
C ARG A 22 0.84 5.80 -17.88
N ASP A 23 0.01 4.78 -18.06
CA ASP A 23 -0.26 3.75 -17.05
C ASP A 23 0.52 2.44 -17.29
N ARG A 24 1.07 2.22 -18.49
CA ARG A 24 1.74 0.96 -18.88
C ARG A 24 3.25 1.08 -19.07
N TYR A 25 4.00 0.14 -18.48
CA TYR A 25 5.46 0.03 -18.53
C TYR A 25 5.85 -1.42 -18.87
N GLY A 26 6.01 -1.71 -20.16
CA GLY A 26 6.10 -3.09 -20.63
C GLY A 26 4.81 -3.85 -20.28
N ASP A 27 4.94 -4.95 -19.57
CA ASP A 27 3.79 -5.74 -19.10
C ASP A 27 3.18 -5.18 -17.80
N PHE A 28 3.88 -4.30 -17.09
CA PHE A 28 3.41 -3.70 -15.84
C PHE A 28 2.38 -2.60 -16.09
N ARG A 29 1.31 -2.58 -15.29
CA ARG A 29 0.29 -1.54 -15.28
C ARG A 29 0.18 -0.88 -13.90
N LEU A 30 0.23 0.45 -13.88
CA LEU A 30 -0.05 1.25 -12.69
C LEU A 30 -1.55 1.35 -12.44
N THR A 31 -1.93 1.45 -11.18
CA THR A 31 -3.27 1.90 -10.79
C THR A 31 -3.46 3.39 -11.11
N ARG A 32 -4.62 3.98 -10.82
CA ARG A 32 -4.82 5.43 -10.98
C ARG A 32 -4.19 6.28 -9.87
N ALA A 33 -3.65 5.65 -8.83
CA ALA A 33 -3.27 6.32 -7.59
C ALA A 33 -1.91 7.04 -7.65
N ILE A 34 -0.94 6.53 -8.42
CA ILE A 34 0.44 7.03 -8.40
C ILE A 34 1.00 7.16 -9.81
N ARG A 35 1.76 8.23 -10.07
CA ARG A 35 2.50 8.43 -11.33
C ARG A 35 3.98 8.66 -11.06
N PRO A 36 4.90 7.95 -11.75
CA PRO A 36 6.32 8.27 -11.73
C PRO A 36 6.54 9.69 -12.27
N GLY A 37 7.42 10.46 -11.63
CA GLY A 37 7.88 11.72 -12.21
C GLY A 37 8.88 11.50 -13.35
N ALA A 38 9.03 12.50 -14.21
CA ALA A 38 9.93 12.43 -15.37
C ALA A 38 11.39 12.05 -15.02
N GLU A 39 11.87 12.48 -13.85
CA GLU A 39 13.22 12.23 -13.36
C GLU A 39 13.27 11.12 -12.28
N SER A 40 12.24 10.26 -12.18
CA SER A 40 12.16 9.26 -11.11
C SER A 40 13.36 8.30 -11.09
N GLY A 41 13.92 7.99 -12.26
CA GLY A 41 14.91 6.93 -12.45
C GLY A 41 14.41 5.54 -12.04
N VAL A 42 13.09 5.38 -11.84
CA VAL A 42 12.43 4.12 -11.48
C VAL A 42 11.49 3.76 -12.61
N ILE A 43 11.67 2.57 -13.19
CA ILE A 43 10.77 1.99 -14.17
C ILE A 43 9.91 0.98 -13.40
N PRO A 44 8.58 1.18 -13.31
CA PRO A 44 7.68 0.23 -12.67
C PRO A 44 7.78 -1.16 -13.32
N GLU A 45 7.95 -2.18 -12.49
CA GLU A 45 8.02 -3.59 -12.89
C GLU A 45 7.49 -4.48 -11.76
N SER A 46 6.98 -5.66 -12.09
CA SER A 46 6.47 -6.60 -11.09
C SER A 46 7.60 -7.41 -10.46
N GLY A 47 7.52 -7.60 -9.16
CA GLY A 47 8.47 -8.42 -8.42
C GLY A 47 8.47 -8.09 -6.94
N TYR A 48 9.30 -8.81 -6.20
CA TYR A 48 9.50 -8.55 -4.77
C TYR A 48 10.97 -8.64 -4.39
N ARG A 49 11.32 -7.99 -3.28
CA ARG A 49 12.65 -8.07 -2.67
C ARG A 49 12.56 -8.37 -1.20
N LEU A 50 13.55 -9.12 -0.71
CA LEU A 50 13.73 -9.35 0.73
C LEU A 50 14.73 -8.32 1.27
N GLU A 51 14.27 -7.49 2.19
CA GLU A 51 15.10 -6.55 2.92
C GLU A 51 15.39 -7.08 4.32
N ARG A 52 16.66 -7.47 4.53
CA ARG A 52 17.16 -7.79 5.86
C ARG A 52 17.49 -6.48 6.56
N THR A 53 16.53 -5.95 7.31
CA THR A 53 16.71 -4.71 8.08
C THR A 53 17.45 -4.98 9.39
N ALA A 54 18.07 -3.94 9.96
CA ALA A 54 18.55 -3.96 11.35
C ALA A 54 17.39 -3.86 12.38
N ALA A 55 16.17 -3.62 11.90
CA ALA A 55 14.92 -3.64 12.67
C ALA A 55 14.52 -5.10 13.02
N PRO A 56 13.65 -5.32 14.02
CA PRO A 56 13.47 -6.65 14.63
C PRO A 56 12.87 -7.72 13.71
N LEU A 57 12.24 -7.34 12.59
CA LEU A 57 11.58 -8.26 11.68
C LEU A 57 12.09 -8.10 10.23
N PRO A 58 12.30 -9.21 9.50
CA PRO A 58 12.50 -9.18 8.05
C PRO A 58 11.36 -8.46 7.33
N ARG A 59 11.71 -7.71 6.28
CA ARG A 59 10.75 -6.98 5.45
C ARG A 59 10.73 -7.54 4.03
N LEU A 60 9.57 -7.91 3.51
CA LEU A 60 9.35 -8.09 2.08
C LEU A 60 8.74 -6.81 1.52
N ALA A 61 9.18 -6.38 0.35
CA ALA A 61 8.55 -5.29 -0.38
C ALA A 61 8.30 -5.72 -1.82
N ALA A 62 7.06 -5.57 -2.29
CA ALA A 62 6.62 -6.04 -3.58
C ALA A 62 5.93 -4.95 -4.40
N SER A 63 6.25 -4.91 -5.69
CA SER A 63 5.53 -4.15 -6.70
C SER A 63 4.72 -5.13 -7.53
N VAL A 64 3.41 -4.89 -7.61
CA VAL A 64 2.45 -5.78 -8.29
C VAL A 64 1.69 -4.96 -9.31
N SER A 65 1.48 -5.53 -10.49
CA SER A 65 0.70 -4.88 -11.56
C SER A 65 -0.76 -4.72 -11.12
N ALA A 66 -1.42 -3.65 -11.57
CA ALA A 66 -2.74 -3.24 -11.09
C ALA A 66 -3.80 -4.36 -11.12
N GLU A 67 -3.77 -5.20 -12.16
CA GLU A 67 -4.71 -6.32 -12.36
C GLU A 67 -4.56 -7.50 -11.39
N ALA A 68 -3.49 -7.55 -10.58
CA ALA A 68 -3.29 -8.60 -9.57
C ALA A 68 -3.02 -8.04 -8.17
N LEU A 69 -2.79 -6.72 -8.06
CA LEU A 69 -2.36 -6.08 -6.83
C LEU A 69 -3.34 -6.31 -5.68
N TRP A 70 -4.64 -6.27 -5.98
CA TRP A 70 -5.67 -6.43 -4.97
C TRP A 70 -5.76 -7.87 -4.45
N GLU A 71 -5.77 -8.84 -5.36
CA GLU A 71 -5.82 -10.26 -5.03
C GLU A 71 -4.59 -10.69 -4.23
N VAL A 72 -3.39 -10.23 -4.62
CA VAL A 72 -2.18 -10.49 -3.83
C VAL A 72 -2.31 -9.94 -2.41
N PHE A 73 -2.82 -8.71 -2.26
CA PHE A 73 -3.01 -8.13 -0.93
C PHE A 73 -3.97 -8.96 -0.06
N LEU A 74 -5.11 -9.39 -0.59
CA LEU A 74 -6.07 -10.21 0.15
C LEU A 74 -5.49 -11.56 0.59
N GLU A 75 -4.71 -12.21 -0.28
CA GLU A 75 -4.01 -13.46 0.04
C GLU A 75 -2.95 -13.27 1.13
N LEU A 76 -2.22 -12.14 1.13
CA LEU A 76 -1.30 -11.81 2.22
C LEU A 76 -2.04 -11.58 3.54
N VAL A 77 -3.17 -10.85 3.52
CA VAL A 77 -4.01 -10.62 4.71
C VAL A 77 -4.59 -11.93 5.22
N ALA A 78 -4.94 -12.87 4.33
CA ALA A 78 -5.45 -14.19 4.71
C ALA A 78 -4.46 -15.05 5.51
N LEU A 79 -3.16 -14.76 5.44
CA LEU A 79 -2.13 -15.42 6.25
C LEU A 79 -2.05 -14.90 7.69
N LEU A 80 -2.68 -13.75 7.99
CA LEU A 80 -2.72 -13.17 9.33
C LEU A 80 -3.69 -13.94 10.24
N GLY A 81 -3.61 -13.69 11.55
CA GLY A 81 -4.50 -14.29 12.54
C GLY A 81 -5.98 -13.94 12.31
N GLU A 82 -6.87 -14.69 12.97
CA GLU A 82 -8.33 -14.49 12.88
C GLU A 82 -8.80 -13.14 13.39
N GLU A 83 -8.03 -12.49 14.28
CA GLU A 83 -8.34 -11.18 14.84
C GLU A 83 -7.14 -10.26 14.58
N THR A 84 -7.39 -9.07 14.01
CA THR A 84 -6.34 -8.14 13.58
C THR A 84 -6.63 -6.69 13.99
N ASP A 85 -5.59 -5.90 14.18
CA ASP A 85 -5.69 -4.44 14.25
C ASP A 85 -5.52 -3.85 12.85
N VAL A 86 -6.26 -2.79 12.54
CA VAL A 86 -6.25 -2.13 11.22
C VAL A 86 -5.99 -0.65 11.38
N TYR A 87 -5.01 -0.15 10.63
CA TYR A 87 -4.73 1.27 10.48
C TYR A 87 -5.13 1.72 9.08
N LEU A 88 -6.18 2.53 8.98
CA LEU A 88 -6.58 3.20 7.75
C LEU A 88 -5.87 4.56 7.68
N GLN A 89 -5.17 4.83 6.59
CA GLN A 89 -4.28 5.99 6.45
C GLN A 89 -4.86 6.96 5.42
N SER A 90 -4.74 8.26 5.69
CA SER A 90 -5.31 9.31 4.86
C SER A 90 -4.42 10.55 4.76
N SER A 91 -4.09 10.93 3.53
CA SER A 91 -3.37 12.15 3.16
C SER A 91 -4.30 13.20 2.52
N HIS A 92 -5.63 13.02 2.59
CA HIS A 92 -6.64 13.94 2.03
C HIS A 92 -6.71 15.30 2.73
N ARG A 93 -6.23 15.36 3.97
CA ARG A 93 -6.10 16.61 4.75
C ARG A 93 -4.65 17.08 4.69
N ARG A 94 -4.41 18.37 4.99
CA ARG A 94 -3.05 18.93 5.04
C ARG A 94 -2.10 18.17 5.99
N ILE A 95 -2.66 17.60 7.04
CA ILE A 95 -1.94 16.76 7.99
C ILE A 95 -2.49 15.35 7.79
N ARG A 96 -1.58 14.41 7.51
CA ARG A 96 -1.90 12.99 7.40
C ARG A 96 -2.57 12.51 8.69
N ARG A 97 -3.60 11.67 8.54
CA ARG A 97 -4.32 11.04 9.64
C ARG A 97 -4.28 9.54 9.47
N ASP A 98 -4.07 8.85 10.59
CA ASP A 98 -4.19 7.41 10.68
C ASP A 98 -5.38 7.11 11.61
N TYR A 99 -6.20 6.13 11.25
CA TYR A 99 -7.39 5.72 11.99
C TYR A 99 -7.27 4.25 12.37
N LEU A 100 -7.48 3.95 13.64
CA LEU A 100 -7.25 2.62 14.20
C LEU A 100 -8.57 1.93 14.57
N ARG A 101 -8.73 0.71 14.08
CA ARG A 101 -9.71 -0.26 14.56
C ARG A 101 -8.96 -1.44 15.16
N ARG A 102 -9.20 -1.75 16.44
CA ARG A 102 -8.53 -2.87 17.14
C ARG A 102 -9.36 -4.14 17.15
N GLY A 103 -8.75 -5.30 16.97
CA GLY A 103 -9.40 -6.59 17.13
C GLY A 103 -10.66 -6.74 16.26
N ILE A 104 -10.52 -6.52 14.95
CA ILE A 104 -11.54 -6.88 13.97
C ILE A 104 -11.32 -8.32 13.52
N ASP A 105 -12.40 -9.10 13.45
CA ASP A 105 -12.38 -10.43 12.87
C ASP A 105 -12.00 -10.35 11.39
N ARG A 106 -10.99 -11.13 10.98
CA ARG A 106 -10.44 -11.11 9.63
C ARG A 106 -11.50 -11.34 8.53
N PRO A 107 -12.50 -12.24 8.68
CA PRO A 107 -13.58 -12.36 7.70
C PRO A 107 -14.42 -11.08 7.54
N VAL A 108 -14.67 -10.35 8.64
CA VAL A 108 -15.39 -9.06 8.60
C VAL A 108 -14.55 -8.01 7.92
N LEU A 109 -13.25 -7.94 8.25
CA LEU A 109 -12.30 -7.06 7.57
C LEU A 109 -12.27 -7.34 6.06
N LEU A 110 -12.12 -8.60 5.65
CA LEU A 110 -12.10 -8.98 4.24
C LEU A 110 -13.39 -8.55 3.52
N SER A 111 -14.55 -8.67 4.16
CA SER A 111 -15.82 -8.16 3.61
C SER A 111 -15.78 -6.66 3.33
N TYR A 112 -15.23 -5.86 4.25
CA TYR A 112 -15.06 -4.42 4.02
C TYR A 112 -14.01 -4.12 2.95
N LEU A 113 -12.89 -4.84 2.95
CA LEU A 113 -11.87 -4.67 1.93
C LEU A 113 -12.48 -4.85 0.53
N MET A 114 -13.28 -5.90 0.32
CA MET A 114 -13.98 -6.12 -0.96
C MET A 114 -14.90 -4.95 -1.35
N GLU A 115 -15.59 -4.32 -0.41
CA GLU A 115 -16.45 -3.15 -0.69
C GLU A 115 -15.63 -1.90 -1.06
N PHE A 116 -14.44 -1.75 -0.47
CA PHE A 116 -13.60 -0.55 -0.60
C PHE A 116 -12.35 -0.74 -1.48
N GLU A 117 -12.34 -1.77 -2.33
CA GLU A 117 -11.27 -2.05 -3.29
C GLU A 117 -10.98 -0.82 -4.18
N GLU A 118 -12.01 -0.23 -4.77
CA GLU A 118 -11.88 0.94 -5.66
C GLU A 118 -11.17 2.11 -4.97
N LEU A 119 -11.47 2.37 -3.69
CA LEU A 119 -10.80 3.38 -2.89
C LEU A 119 -9.33 3.00 -2.70
N LEU A 120 -9.06 1.84 -2.12
CA LEU A 120 -7.71 1.45 -1.74
C LEU A 120 -6.79 1.26 -2.94
N LEU A 121 -7.32 0.77 -4.07
CA LEU A 121 -6.54 0.51 -5.28
C LEU A 121 -6.22 1.78 -6.06
N HIS A 122 -7.14 2.74 -6.12
CA HIS A 122 -7.06 3.86 -7.08
C HIS A 122 -6.87 5.25 -6.46
N ASP A 123 -7.01 5.40 -5.14
CA ASP A 123 -6.74 6.66 -4.46
C ASP A 123 -5.29 6.73 -3.95
N GLY A 124 -4.52 7.70 -4.45
CA GLY A 124 -3.14 7.96 -4.02
C GLY A 124 -3.02 8.54 -2.61
N TYR A 125 -4.12 8.89 -1.95
CA TYR A 125 -4.10 9.45 -0.59
C TYR A 125 -4.58 8.48 0.48
N SER A 126 -4.88 7.23 0.13
CA SER A 126 -5.27 6.20 1.09
C SER A 126 -4.34 5.00 1.09
N GLY A 127 -4.14 4.46 2.28
CA GLY A 127 -3.44 3.21 2.52
C GLY A 127 -4.08 2.47 3.69
N ILE A 128 -3.76 1.20 3.84
CA ILE A 128 -4.24 0.38 4.94
C ILE A 128 -3.13 -0.56 5.42
N ILE A 129 -3.04 -0.72 6.74
CA ILE A 129 -2.12 -1.66 7.38
C ILE A 129 -2.93 -2.61 8.24
N VAL A 130 -2.71 -3.91 8.07
CA VAL A 130 -3.33 -4.97 8.86
C VAL A 130 -2.25 -5.62 9.72
N VAL A 131 -2.48 -5.64 11.03
CA VAL A 131 -1.52 -6.05 12.05
C VAL A 131 -2.08 -7.23 12.84
N ASP A 132 -1.38 -8.36 12.80
CA ASP A 132 -1.60 -9.47 13.73
C ASP A 132 -0.69 -9.30 14.94
N ARG A 133 -1.25 -8.74 16.02
CA ARG A 133 -0.50 -8.45 17.25
C ARG A 133 0.01 -9.69 17.97
N ARG A 134 -0.62 -10.86 17.79
CA ARG A 134 -0.22 -12.09 18.47
C ARG A 134 1.08 -12.63 17.88
N SER A 135 1.25 -12.52 16.57
CA SER A 135 2.44 -13.00 15.86
C SER A 135 3.43 -11.89 15.51
N GLY A 136 3.06 -10.62 15.69
CA GLY A 136 3.86 -9.46 15.31
C GLY A 136 4.02 -9.31 13.79
N ARG A 137 3.08 -9.86 13.00
CA ARG A 137 3.12 -9.78 11.54
C ARG A 137 2.27 -8.62 11.04
N GLU A 138 2.72 -7.96 9.98
CA GLU A 138 2.02 -6.83 9.39
C GLU A 138 2.01 -6.92 7.88
N VAL A 139 0.88 -6.56 7.26
CA VAL A 139 0.71 -6.41 5.82
C VAL A 139 0.25 -4.99 5.54
N HIS A 140 1.04 -4.27 4.77
CA HIS A 140 0.80 -2.88 4.40
C HIS A 140 0.41 -2.83 2.94
N PHE A 141 -0.74 -2.23 2.65
CA PHE A 141 -1.10 -1.71 1.34
C PHE A 141 -0.93 -0.20 1.41
N ASP A 142 0.26 0.26 1.03
CA ASP A 142 0.64 1.63 1.29
C ASP A 142 0.02 2.61 0.27
N GLU A 143 0.08 3.91 0.56
CA GLU A 143 -0.46 4.96 -0.34
C GLU A 143 0.22 4.94 -1.73
N HIS A 144 1.45 4.44 -1.82
CA HIS A 144 2.20 4.28 -3.07
C HIS A 144 1.85 3.01 -3.85
N LYS A 145 0.90 2.19 -3.36
CA LYS A 145 0.44 0.95 -3.99
C LYS A 145 1.54 -0.11 -4.10
N VAL A 146 2.43 -0.10 -3.12
CA VAL A 146 3.45 -1.13 -2.85
C VAL A 146 2.98 -1.97 -1.68
N LEU A 147 3.17 -3.28 -1.79
CA LEU A 147 2.88 -4.19 -0.69
C LEU A 147 4.13 -4.34 0.18
N ILE A 148 3.99 -4.12 1.48
CA ILE A 148 5.09 -4.31 2.44
C ILE A 148 4.64 -5.31 3.51
N VAL A 149 5.45 -6.33 3.75
CA VAL A 149 5.19 -7.34 4.78
C VAL A 149 6.31 -7.32 5.80
N TYR A 150 5.94 -7.27 7.08
CA TYR A 150 6.85 -7.48 8.19
C TYR A 150 6.51 -8.81 8.85
N ALA A 151 7.45 -9.76 8.85
CA ALA A 151 7.23 -11.08 9.44
C ALA A 151 8.56 -11.80 9.73
N GLN A 152 8.66 -12.42 10.91
CA GLN A 152 9.80 -13.27 11.24
C GLN A 152 9.86 -14.50 10.32
N GLN A 153 8.72 -15.16 10.12
CA GLN A 153 8.53 -16.27 9.18
C GLN A 153 7.91 -15.71 7.89
N TRP A 154 8.77 -15.26 6.98
CA TRP A 154 8.37 -14.61 5.73
C TRP A 154 8.08 -15.58 4.59
N GLN A 155 8.43 -16.86 4.73
CA GLN A 155 8.29 -17.89 3.69
C GLN A 155 6.84 -18.07 3.20
N PRO A 156 5.80 -18.10 4.06
CA PRO A 156 4.42 -18.20 3.59
C PRO A 156 4.00 -17.03 2.69
N PHE A 157 4.48 -15.81 2.99
CA PHE A 157 4.19 -14.63 2.17
C PHE A 157 4.93 -14.68 0.83
N VAL A 158 6.12 -15.27 0.79
CA VAL A 158 6.83 -15.54 -0.49
C VAL A 158 6.06 -16.54 -1.35
N GLN A 159 5.45 -17.57 -0.76
CA GLN A 159 4.62 -18.52 -1.52
C GLN A 159 3.43 -17.83 -2.20
N VAL A 160 2.83 -16.82 -1.56
CA VAL A 160 1.83 -15.97 -2.20
C VAL A 160 2.43 -15.23 -3.40
N PHE A 161 3.57 -14.56 -3.24
CA PHE A 161 4.20 -13.88 -4.38
C PHE A 161 4.56 -14.83 -5.53
N GLU A 162 5.03 -16.03 -5.23
CA GLU A 162 5.34 -17.06 -6.23
C GLU A 162 4.10 -17.58 -6.94
N SER A 163 2.96 -17.74 -6.25
CA SER A 163 1.70 -18.20 -6.87
C SER A 163 1.17 -17.19 -7.90
N PHE A 164 1.42 -15.90 -7.69
CA PHE A 164 1.15 -14.81 -8.64
C PHE A 164 2.30 -14.53 -9.61
N ARG A 165 3.32 -15.41 -9.66
CA ARG A 165 4.48 -15.32 -10.57
C ARG A 165 5.28 -14.02 -10.42
N LEU A 166 5.31 -13.43 -9.23
CA LEU A 166 6.15 -12.27 -8.96
C LEU A 166 7.60 -12.74 -8.77
N PRO A 167 8.55 -12.32 -9.63
CA PRO A 167 9.93 -12.73 -9.50
C PRO A 167 10.58 -12.08 -8.28
N ARG A 168 11.46 -12.83 -7.61
CA ARG A 168 12.38 -12.22 -6.64
C ARG A 168 13.44 -11.42 -7.39
N ASN A 169 13.54 -10.13 -7.07
CA ASN A 169 14.59 -9.26 -7.55
C ASN A 169 15.09 -8.41 -6.37
N ASP A 170 16.18 -8.82 -5.72
CA ASP A 170 16.72 -8.09 -4.56
C ASP A 170 17.26 -6.67 -4.91
N ARG A 171 17.33 -6.33 -6.21
CA ARG A 171 17.68 -5.00 -6.72
C ARG A 171 16.48 -4.20 -7.23
N LEU A 172 15.26 -4.74 -7.10
CA LEU A 172 14.02 -4.09 -7.51
C LEU A 172 13.96 -2.68 -6.94
N ARG A 173 13.72 -1.68 -7.79
CA ARG A 173 13.51 -0.29 -7.38
C ARG A 173 12.02 -0.03 -7.28
N LEU A 174 11.57 0.45 -6.12
CA LEU A 174 10.14 0.72 -5.89
C LEU A 174 9.82 2.17 -6.23
N ILE A 175 8.57 2.44 -6.62
CA ILE A 175 8.13 3.78 -7.03
C ILE A 175 8.33 4.83 -5.93
N LEU A 176 8.17 4.43 -4.66
CA LEU A 176 8.44 5.26 -3.47
C LEU A 176 9.91 5.68 -3.32
N GLU A 177 10.84 5.05 -4.04
CA GLU A 177 12.28 5.36 -4.03
C GLU A 177 12.68 6.38 -5.10
N GLY A 178 11.75 6.77 -5.97
CA GLY A 178 11.92 7.83 -6.97
C GLY A 178 10.96 8.99 -6.74
N VAL A 179 11.12 10.06 -7.53
CA VAL A 179 10.13 11.14 -7.57
C VAL A 179 8.82 10.59 -8.16
N HIS A 180 7.70 10.88 -7.50
CA HIS A 180 6.37 10.44 -7.91
C HIS A 180 5.30 11.45 -7.46
N TYR A 181 4.10 11.27 -8.01
CA TYR A 181 2.92 12.07 -7.75
C TYR A 181 1.80 11.17 -7.25
N HIS A 182 1.09 11.64 -6.23
CA HIS A 182 -0.15 11.04 -5.77
C HIS A 182 -1.31 11.64 -6.54
N CYS A 183 -2.20 10.77 -7.00
CA CYS A 183 -3.37 11.12 -7.76
C CYS A 183 -4.60 10.72 -6.96
N SER A 184 -5.47 11.69 -6.71
CA SER A 184 -6.67 11.52 -5.91
C SER A 184 -7.80 12.37 -6.49
N GLN A 185 -9.02 12.12 -6.03
CA GLN A 185 -10.24 12.82 -6.45
C GLN A 185 -11.12 13.07 -5.21
N PRO A 186 -11.93 14.14 -5.19
CA PRO A 186 -12.75 14.48 -4.03
C PRO A 186 -13.69 13.37 -3.56
N GLU A 187 -14.14 12.49 -4.46
CA GLU A 187 -15.06 11.40 -4.12
C GLU A 187 -14.38 10.35 -3.23
N TYR A 188 -13.07 10.12 -3.41
CA TYR A 188 -12.31 9.21 -2.56
C TYR A 188 -12.22 9.67 -1.10
N ALA A 189 -12.18 10.98 -0.85
CA ALA A 189 -12.24 11.50 0.50
C ALA A 189 -13.56 11.12 1.20
N LEU A 190 -14.68 11.14 0.46
CA LEU A 190 -15.99 10.74 0.97
C LEU A 190 -16.10 9.22 1.17
N MET A 191 -15.53 8.43 0.24
CA MET A 191 -15.45 6.98 0.38
C MET A 191 -14.62 6.57 1.59
N LEU A 192 -13.49 7.25 1.83
CA LEU A 192 -12.64 6.98 2.99
C LEU A 192 -13.34 7.27 4.31
N GLU A 193 -14.07 8.39 4.42
CA GLU A 193 -14.87 8.67 5.63
C GLU A 193 -15.96 7.62 5.86
N ARG A 194 -16.59 7.12 4.78
CA ARG A 194 -17.54 6.00 4.88
C ARG A 194 -16.86 4.73 5.35
N PHE A 195 -15.72 4.37 4.76
CA PHE A 195 -14.96 3.19 5.15
C PHE A 195 -14.56 3.27 6.62
N ARG A 196 -14.01 4.41 7.05
CA ARG A 196 -13.67 4.68 8.46
C ARG A 196 -14.86 4.45 9.38
N HIS A 197 -16.03 4.96 9.03
CA HIS A 197 -17.24 4.83 9.85
C HIS A 197 -17.72 3.37 9.95
N LEU A 198 -17.79 2.64 8.83
CA LEU A 198 -18.18 1.23 8.81
C LEU A 198 -17.17 0.33 9.53
N LEU A 199 -15.88 0.63 9.38
CA LEU A 199 -14.80 -0.06 10.06
C LEU A 199 -14.85 0.19 11.59
N GLY A 200 -15.48 1.28 12.04
CA GLY A 200 -15.46 1.72 13.43
C GLY A 200 -14.07 2.19 13.87
N ALA A 201 -13.31 2.81 12.96
CA ALA A 201 -11.95 3.26 13.21
C ALA A 201 -11.90 4.68 13.79
N GLU A 202 -11.10 4.85 14.84
CA GLU A 202 -10.94 6.10 15.57
C GLU A 202 -9.62 6.79 15.21
N GLU A 203 -9.57 8.12 15.29
CA GLU A 203 -8.33 8.85 14.98
C GLU A 203 -7.21 8.46 15.95
N HIS A 204 -6.06 8.12 15.39
CA HIS A 204 -4.90 7.68 16.13
C HIS A 204 -3.73 8.63 15.89
N SER A 205 -3.25 9.25 16.96
CA SER A 205 -2.21 10.27 16.93
C SER A 205 -0.78 9.73 16.96
N HIS A 206 -0.59 8.43 17.18
CA HIS A 206 0.73 7.78 17.22
C HIS A 206 1.02 7.04 15.92
N LEU A 207 2.28 6.94 15.54
CA LEU A 207 2.65 6.15 14.37
C LEU A 207 2.42 4.67 14.67
N VAL A 208 2.08 3.88 13.66
CA VAL A 208 1.92 2.42 13.75
C VAL A 208 3.11 1.74 14.46
N TRP A 209 4.30 2.33 14.34
CA TRP A 209 5.56 1.85 14.91
C TRP A 209 5.79 2.18 16.40
N ASP A 210 4.92 2.98 17.02
CA ASP A 210 5.07 3.42 18.42
C ASP A 210 4.39 2.45 19.42
N SER A 211 3.89 1.29 18.95
CA SER A 211 3.09 0.31 19.73
C SER A 211 3.80 -0.99 20.05
#